data_AF-A0A2G6K791-F1
#
_entry.id   AF-A0A2G6K791-F1
#
_cell.length_a   1.000
_cell.length_b   1.000
_cell.length_c   1.000
_cell.angle_alpha   90.00
_cell.angle_beta   90.00
_cell.angle_gamma   90.00
#
_symmetry.space_group_name_H-M   'P 1'
#
loop_
_entity.id
_entity.type
_entity.pdbx_description
1 polymer ?
#
loop_
_entity_poly.entity_id
_entity_poly.type
_entity_poly.pdbx_seq_one_letter_code
_entity_poly.pdbx_strand_id
1 'polypeptide(L)'
;MLTHVIHAFSKLSPRQTVVVVGHESDWVARQVTASAPEWANVVFAHQHEQHGTGHATASGMSILDPGDNTDNAVVVVVPGDAPLLTADTLNELVSTHVANNNAATLLTSLRTDPTGYGRIIRAGDDRVMRIVEQGDASPEELDVKEVCTSIYAFQRNLLAPALDDLNTNNSQGEFYLTDVIEGLAAQGRHHGRSSPNLHRCRCHHRCRCDHPSGHRLERLYHGWR
;
A
#
# COMPACT_ATOMS: atom_id res chain seq x y z
N MET A 1 -15.28 5.77 4.89
CA MET A 1 -14.23 5.18 4.03
C MET A 1 -13.44 4.14 4.80
N LEU A 2 -12.81 4.49 5.93
CA LEU A 2 -12.00 3.57 6.74
C LEU A 2 -12.68 2.25 7.12
N THR A 3 -13.96 2.25 7.52
CA THR A 3 -14.69 1.00 7.81
C THR A 3 -14.79 0.07 6.59
N HIS A 4 -14.92 0.60 5.37
CA HIS A 4 -14.88 -0.22 4.14
C HIS A 4 -13.50 -0.86 3.95
N VAL A 5 -12.43 -0.10 4.22
CA VAL A 5 -11.06 -0.62 4.16
C VAL A 5 -10.87 -1.74 5.19
N ILE A 6 -11.35 -1.56 6.42
CA ILE A 6 -11.32 -2.63 7.45
C ILE A 6 -12.06 -3.87 6.94
N HIS A 7 -13.27 -3.73 6.36
CA HIS A 7 -14.00 -4.86 5.79
C HIS A 7 -13.26 -5.59 4.66
N ALA A 8 -12.38 -4.91 3.92
CA ALA A 8 -11.54 -5.56 2.91
C ALA A 8 -10.60 -6.62 3.53
N PHE A 9 -10.26 -6.54 4.81
CA PHE A 9 -9.44 -7.57 5.47
C PHE A 9 -10.22 -8.84 5.86
N SER A 10 -11.54 -8.90 5.64
CA SER A 10 -12.39 -9.99 6.13
C SER A 10 -11.93 -11.39 5.72
N LYS A 11 -11.42 -11.57 4.49
CA LYS A 11 -10.89 -12.85 4.01
C LYS A 11 -9.51 -13.20 4.56
N LEU A 12 -8.76 -12.22 5.05
CA LEU A 12 -7.41 -12.41 5.61
C LEU A 12 -7.45 -12.85 7.08
N SER A 13 -8.54 -12.54 7.81
CA SER A 13 -8.65 -12.81 9.25
C SER A 13 -7.40 -12.37 10.02
N PRO A 14 -7.03 -11.07 9.94
CA PRO A 14 -5.80 -10.58 10.53
C PRO A 14 -5.82 -10.80 12.04
N ARG A 15 -4.70 -11.22 12.61
CA ARG A 15 -4.56 -11.37 14.06
C ARG A 15 -4.75 -10.04 14.80
N GLN A 16 -4.35 -8.95 14.17
CA GLN A 16 -4.49 -7.59 14.69
C GLN A 16 -4.61 -6.62 13.51
N THR A 17 -5.51 -5.65 13.61
CA THR A 17 -5.60 -4.55 12.63
C THR A 17 -5.18 -3.25 13.31
N VAL A 18 -4.07 -2.68 12.87
CA VAL A 18 -3.58 -1.40 13.40
C VAL A 18 -4.11 -0.25 12.55
N VAL A 19 -4.88 0.65 13.15
CA VAL A 19 -5.28 1.92 12.54
C VAL A 19 -4.34 3.01 13.05
N VAL A 20 -3.48 3.51 12.16
CA VAL A 20 -2.60 4.63 12.46
C VAL A 20 -3.40 5.93 12.35
N VAL A 21 -3.46 6.70 13.42
CA VAL A 21 -4.23 7.94 13.53
C VAL A 21 -3.33 9.14 13.86
N GLY A 22 -3.68 10.31 13.31
CA GLY A 22 -2.97 11.57 13.56
C GLY A 22 -3.96 12.68 13.92
N HIS A 23 -4.22 13.59 12.98
CA HIS A 23 -5.21 14.65 13.12
C HIS A 23 -6.60 14.08 13.47
N GLU A 24 -7.29 14.72 14.42
CA GLU A 24 -8.61 14.28 14.92
C GLU A 24 -8.68 12.81 15.39
N SER A 25 -7.55 12.27 15.86
CA SER A 25 -7.42 10.87 16.30
C SER A 25 -8.52 10.42 17.26
N ASP A 26 -8.90 11.24 18.24
CA ASP A 26 -9.99 10.92 19.18
C ASP A 26 -11.34 10.71 18.48
N TRP A 27 -11.64 11.51 17.46
CA TRP A 27 -12.87 11.36 16.70
C TRP A 27 -12.82 10.10 15.85
N VAL A 28 -11.73 9.87 15.12
CA VAL A 28 -11.55 8.68 14.28
C VAL A 28 -11.62 7.40 15.12
N ALA A 29 -10.90 7.35 16.25
CA ALA A 29 -10.87 6.20 17.13
C ALA A 29 -12.27 5.86 17.68
N ARG A 30 -13.06 6.87 18.07
CA ARG A 30 -14.46 6.66 18.49
C ARG A 30 -15.32 6.09 17.38
N GLN A 31 -15.23 6.65 16.16
CA GLN A 31 -16.03 6.17 15.02
C GLN A 31 -15.66 4.75 14.61
N VAL A 32 -14.36 4.43 14.59
CA VAL A 32 -13.87 3.09 14.26
C VAL A 32 -14.27 2.10 15.34
N THR A 33 -14.10 2.43 16.63
CA THR A 33 -14.52 1.54 17.73
C THR A 33 -16.02 1.24 17.69
N ALA A 34 -16.85 2.20 17.30
CA ALA A 34 -18.29 2.03 17.22
C ALA A 34 -18.77 1.24 15.98
N SER A 35 -17.95 1.14 14.93
CA SER A 35 -18.38 0.59 13.62
C SER A 35 -17.54 -0.58 13.11
N ALA A 36 -16.33 -0.78 13.63
CA ALA A 36 -15.45 -1.86 13.20
C ALA A 36 -16.00 -3.21 13.68
N PRO A 37 -15.92 -4.25 12.85
CA PRO A 37 -16.35 -5.57 13.25
C PRO A 37 -15.37 -6.19 14.26
N GLU A 38 -15.88 -6.95 15.22
CA GLU A 38 -15.09 -7.55 16.31
C GLU A 38 -13.93 -8.42 15.79
N TRP A 39 -14.16 -9.16 14.69
CA TRP A 39 -13.13 -10.02 14.08
C TRP A 39 -11.89 -9.24 13.61
N ALA A 40 -12.00 -7.92 13.38
CA ALA A 40 -10.88 -7.12 12.89
C ALA A 40 -9.83 -6.85 13.98
N ASN A 41 -10.15 -7.06 15.27
CA ASN A 41 -9.25 -6.81 16.41
C ASN A 41 -8.49 -5.47 16.25
N VAL A 42 -9.26 -4.39 16.16
CA VAL A 42 -8.70 -3.07 15.86
C VAL A 42 -8.01 -2.49 17.08
N VAL A 43 -6.77 -2.03 16.88
CA VAL A 43 -6.01 -1.21 17.82
C VAL A 43 -5.55 0.08 17.14
N PHE A 44 -5.17 1.07 17.93
CA PHE A 44 -4.76 2.38 17.42
C PHE A 44 -3.29 2.65 17.71
N ALA A 45 -2.56 3.12 16.69
CA ALA A 45 -1.25 3.71 16.84
C ALA A 45 -1.34 5.20 16.54
N HIS A 46 -0.61 6.03 17.29
CA HIS A 46 -0.62 7.48 17.08
C HIS A 46 0.62 7.92 16.31
N GLN A 47 0.40 8.59 15.19
CA GLN A 47 1.42 9.37 14.49
C GLN A 47 1.25 10.84 14.90
N HIS A 48 1.95 11.26 15.96
CA HIS A 48 1.82 12.62 16.49
C HIS A 48 2.35 13.68 15.52
N GLU A 49 3.48 13.39 14.87
CA GLU A 49 4.12 14.24 13.87
C GLU A 49 4.07 13.51 12.51
N GLN A 50 3.53 14.19 11.50
CA GLN A 50 3.27 13.63 10.17
C GLN A 50 4.55 13.60 9.31
N HIS A 51 5.57 12.85 9.75
CA HIS A 51 6.84 12.68 9.03
C HIS A 51 6.77 11.67 7.87
N GLY A 52 5.63 11.56 7.19
CA GLY A 52 5.45 10.67 6.04
C GLY A 52 4.93 9.26 6.34
N THR A 53 4.76 8.49 5.26
CA THR A 53 4.10 7.17 5.24
C THR A 53 4.96 6.05 5.83
N GLY A 54 6.28 6.15 5.73
CA GLY A 54 7.24 5.27 6.39
C GLY A 54 7.15 5.41 7.92
N HIS A 55 7.12 6.66 8.41
CA HIS A 55 6.92 6.94 9.84
C HIS A 55 5.57 6.45 10.36
N ALA A 56 4.49 6.60 9.56
CA ALA A 56 3.17 6.05 9.90
C ALA A 56 3.23 4.52 10.03
N THR A 57 3.91 3.85 9.10
CA THR A 57 4.07 2.39 9.12
C THR A 57 4.88 1.94 10.33
N ALA A 58 5.97 2.63 10.65
CA ALA A 58 6.77 2.36 11.86
C ALA A 58 5.95 2.55 13.15
N SER A 59 5.12 3.59 13.21
CA SER A 59 4.20 3.82 14.33
C SER A 59 3.24 2.64 14.50
N GLY A 60 2.68 2.13 13.40
CA GLY A 60 1.81 0.96 13.42
C GLY A 60 2.53 -0.33 13.82
N MET A 61 3.75 -0.54 13.32
CA MET A 61 4.59 -1.69 13.66
C MET A 61 4.97 -1.74 15.14
N SER A 62 5.13 -0.59 15.79
CA SER A 62 5.57 -0.49 17.18
C SER A 62 4.59 -1.10 18.19
N ILE A 63 3.32 -1.25 17.82
CA ILE A 63 2.27 -1.79 18.70
C ILE A 63 1.85 -3.22 18.34
N LEU A 64 2.43 -3.80 17.28
CA LEU A 64 2.20 -5.20 16.96
C LEU A 64 2.87 -6.09 18.02
N ASP A 65 2.20 -7.18 18.40
CA ASP A 65 2.75 -8.15 19.37
C ASP A 65 4.15 -8.62 18.92
N PRO A 66 5.21 -8.40 19.71
CA PRO A 66 6.55 -8.89 19.41
C PRO A 66 6.62 -10.41 19.27
N GLY A 67 5.74 -11.14 19.96
CA GLY A 67 5.62 -12.60 19.89
C GLY A 67 5.11 -13.13 18.54
N ASP A 68 4.51 -12.25 17.73
CA ASP A 68 4.00 -12.59 16.39
C ASP A 68 5.06 -12.42 15.29
N ASN A 69 6.32 -12.15 15.64
CA ASN A 69 7.41 -12.03 14.70
C ASN A 69 7.99 -13.40 14.31
N THR A 70 7.24 -14.14 13.51
CA THR A 70 7.70 -15.38 12.87
C THR A 70 8.23 -15.12 11.47
N ASP A 71 9.08 -16.00 10.93
CA ASP A 71 9.63 -15.86 9.57
C ASP A 71 8.56 -15.80 8.47
N ASN A 72 7.34 -16.26 8.77
CA ASN A 72 6.20 -16.26 7.85
C ASN A 72 5.16 -15.18 8.17
N ALA A 73 5.43 -14.29 9.13
CA ALA A 73 4.50 -13.23 9.47
C ALA A 73 4.45 -12.19 8.34
N VAL A 74 3.24 -11.90 7.86
CA VAL A 74 2.99 -10.93 6.79
C VAL A 74 2.34 -9.67 7.37
N VAL A 75 2.90 -8.51 7.04
CA VAL A 75 2.31 -7.21 7.34
C VAL A 75 1.70 -6.65 6.07
N VAL A 76 0.40 -6.41 6.09
CA VAL A 76 -0.32 -5.78 4.97
C VAL A 76 -0.55 -4.31 5.32
N VAL A 77 -0.04 -3.43 4.47
CA VAL A 77 -0.17 -1.97 4.63
C VAL A 77 -1.10 -1.45 3.54
N VAL A 78 -2.12 -0.69 3.94
CA VAL A 78 -3.11 -0.09 3.03
C VAL A 78 -3.39 1.35 3.44
N PRO A 79 -3.71 2.25 2.51
CA PRO A 79 -4.12 3.59 2.86
C PRO A 79 -5.59 3.58 3.35
N GLY A 80 -5.91 4.41 4.34
CA GLY A 80 -7.24 4.43 4.99
C GLY A 80 -8.38 4.99 4.13
N ASP A 81 -8.06 5.51 2.95
CA ASP A 81 -8.94 6.20 2.01
C ASP A 81 -9.17 5.41 0.70
N ALA A 82 -8.95 4.09 0.71
CA ALA A 82 -9.20 3.20 -0.43
C ALA A 82 -10.51 2.39 -0.29
N PRO A 83 -11.72 3.00 -0.32
CA PRO A 83 -12.98 2.32 0.00
C PRO A 83 -13.41 1.27 -1.05
N LEU A 84 -12.81 1.30 -2.24
CA LEU A 84 -13.08 0.32 -3.31
C LEU A 84 -12.18 -0.92 -3.23
N LEU A 85 -11.28 -0.98 -2.25
CA LEU A 85 -10.46 -2.16 -2.00
C LEU A 85 -11.36 -3.33 -1.60
N THR A 86 -11.17 -4.47 -2.27
CA THR A 86 -11.99 -5.66 -2.02
C THR A 86 -11.22 -6.72 -1.24
N ALA A 87 -11.96 -7.59 -0.54
CA ALA A 87 -11.36 -8.70 0.16
C ALA A 87 -10.69 -9.73 -0.75
N ASP A 88 -11.20 -9.90 -1.98
CA ASP A 88 -10.57 -10.77 -2.98
C ASP A 88 -9.21 -10.23 -3.42
N THR A 89 -9.11 -8.92 -3.66
CA THR A 89 -7.84 -8.27 -4.03
C THR A 89 -6.77 -8.43 -2.95
N LEU A 90 -7.13 -8.24 -1.68
CA LEU A 90 -6.19 -8.42 -0.57
C LEU A 90 -5.82 -9.89 -0.37
N ASN A 91 -6.77 -10.81 -0.53
CA ASN A 91 -6.49 -12.24 -0.46
C ASN A 91 -5.52 -12.69 -1.57
N GLU A 92 -5.69 -12.20 -2.79
CA GLU A 92 -4.78 -12.47 -3.92
C GLU A 92 -3.38 -11.87 -3.68
N LEU A 93 -3.30 -10.65 -3.16
CA LEU A 93 -2.05 -10.00 -2.77
C LEU A 93 -1.26 -10.87 -1.78
N VAL A 94 -1.89 -11.28 -0.68
CA VAL A 94 -1.24 -12.08 0.36
C VAL A 94 -0.91 -13.48 -0.14
N SER A 95 -1.82 -14.12 -0.89
CA SER A 95 -1.57 -15.45 -1.47
C SER A 95 -0.35 -15.42 -2.41
N THR A 96 -0.25 -14.39 -3.26
CA THR A 96 0.89 -14.20 -4.17
C THR A 96 2.18 -13.93 -3.40
N HIS A 97 2.10 -13.13 -2.34
CA HIS A 97 3.24 -12.82 -1.48
C HIS A 97 3.82 -14.08 -0.83
N VAL A 98 2.95 -14.88 -0.21
CA VAL A 98 3.34 -16.12 0.50
C VAL A 98 3.82 -17.20 -0.48
N ALA A 99 3.09 -17.44 -1.57
CA ALA A 99 3.40 -18.52 -2.51
C ALA A 99 4.78 -18.36 -3.17
N ASN A 100 5.22 -17.12 -3.37
CA ASN A 100 6.50 -16.82 -4.01
C ASN A 100 7.60 -16.47 -2.99
N ASN A 101 7.29 -16.49 -1.69
CA ASN A 101 8.22 -16.08 -0.63
C ASN A 101 8.87 -14.70 -0.91
N ASN A 102 8.07 -13.74 -1.35
CA ASN A 102 8.57 -12.41 -1.68
C ASN A 102 8.88 -11.62 -0.41
N ALA A 103 9.90 -10.77 -0.43
CA ALA A 103 10.15 -9.81 0.65
C ALA A 103 9.06 -8.74 0.72
N ALA A 104 8.62 -8.27 -0.45
CA ALA A 104 7.50 -7.36 -0.61
C ALA A 104 6.65 -7.75 -1.82
N THR A 105 5.36 -7.51 -1.73
CA THR A 105 4.42 -7.61 -2.85
C THR A 105 3.54 -6.37 -2.84
N LEU A 106 3.40 -5.74 -3.99
CA LEU A 106 2.67 -4.48 -4.14
C LEU A 106 1.57 -4.62 -5.17
N LEU A 107 0.48 -3.91 -4.91
CA LEU A 107 -0.60 -3.73 -5.87
C LEU A 107 -0.26 -2.52 -6.76
N THR A 108 -0.35 -2.72 -8.07
CA THR A 108 -0.08 -1.66 -9.07
C THR A 108 -1.29 -1.44 -9.98
N SER A 109 -1.33 -0.28 -10.62
CA SER A 109 -2.40 0.08 -11.56
C SER A 109 -1.83 0.76 -12.80
N LEU A 110 -2.44 0.53 -13.96
CA LEU A 110 -2.13 1.29 -15.17
C LEU A 110 -3.11 2.45 -15.30
N ARG A 111 -2.58 3.67 -15.44
CA ARG A 111 -3.38 4.89 -15.57
C ARG A 111 -3.05 5.62 -16.87
N THR A 112 -4.07 6.12 -17.55
CA THR A 112 -3.87 7.00 -18.72
C THR A 112 -3.19 8.31 -18.30
N ASP A 113 -3.68 8.87 -17.19
CA ASP A 113 -3.08 10.01 -16.49
C ASP A 113 -2.58 9.56 -15.10
N PRO A 114 -1.25 9.41 -14.93
CA PRO A 114 -0.65 9.00 -13.66
C PRO A 114 -0.35 10.16 -12.69
N THR A 115 -0.78 11.39 -12.99
CA THR A 115 -0.48 12.58 -12.18
C THR A 115 -0.86 12.38 -10.71
N GLY A 116 0.09 12.69 -9.81
CA GLY A 116 -0.10 12.63 -8.36
C GLY A 116 0.20 11.28 -7.71
N TYR A 117 0.56 10.25 -8.49
CA TYR A 117 0.93 8.93 -7.95
C TYR A 117 2.44 8.67 -8.03
N GLY A 118 2.97 7.78 -7.19
CA GLY A 118 4.31 7.22 -7.37
C GLY A 118 4.39 6.30 -8.60
N ARG A 119 5.50 6.36 -9.34
CA ARG A 119 5.77 5.59 -10.56
C ARG A 119 6.51 4.29 -10.24
N ILE A 120 6.06 3.18 -10.81
CA ILE A 120 6.73 1.89 -10.65
C ILE A 120 7.88 1.78 -11.67
N ILE A 121 9.11 1.82 -11.17
CA ILE A 121 10.30 1.68 -12.02
C ILE A 121 10.76 0.22 -12.01
N ARG A 122 10.89 -0.37 -13.19
CA ARG A 122 11.26 -1.78 -13.36
C ARG A 122 12.60 -1.96 -14.03
N ALA A 123 13.29 -3.04 -13.70
CA ALA A 123 14.45 -3.52 -14.44
C ALA A 123 14.01 -4.20 -15.75
N GLY A 124 14.99 -4.51 -16.62
CA GLY A 124 14.74 -5.19 -17.89
C GLY A 124 14.18 -6.61 -17.78
N ASP A 125 14.24 -7.21 -16.58
CA ASP A 125 13.66 -8.52 -16.25
C ASP A 125 12.28 -8.41 -15.57
N ASP A 126 11.62 -7.24 -15.67
CA ASP A 126 10.32 -6.91 -15.08
C ASP A 126 10.30 -6.84 -13.53
N ARG A 127 11.45 -6.99 -12.85
CA ARG A 127 11.51 -6.79 -11.39
C ARG A 127 11.30 -5.32 -11.03
N VAL A 128 10.53 -5.06 -9.97
CA VAL A 128 10.37 -3.71 -9.42
C VAL A 128 11.68 -3.31 -8.74
N MET A 129 12.25 -2.20 -9.19
CA MET A 129 13.49 -1.65 -8.66
C MET A 129 13.23 -0.62 -7.57
N ARG A 130 12.28 0.28 -7.82
CA ARG A 130 11.91 1.35 -6.89
C ARG A 130 10.56 1.94 -7.25
N ILE A 131 10.04 2.76 -6.36
CA ILE A 131 8.86 3.59 -6.61
C ILE A 131 9.29 5.04 -6.46
N VAL A 132 9.05 5.87 -7.47
CA VAL A 132 9.46 7.28 -7.43
C VAL A 132 8.23 8.15 -7.32
N GLU A 133 8.14 8.93 -6.25
CA GLU A 133 7.03 9.85 -6.02
C GLU A 133 6.97 10.95 -7.09
N GLN A 134 5.77 11.47 -7.35
CA GLN A 134 5.53 12.47 -8.39
C GLN A 134 6.44 13.72 -8.26
N GLY A 135 6.73 14.15 -7.02
CA GLY A 135 7.57 15.32 -6.75
C GLY A 135 9.07 15.08 -6.97
N ASP A 136 9.48 13.82 -6.99
CA ASP A 136 10.87 13.37 -7.08
C ASP A 136 11.21 12.76 -8.45
N ALA A 137 10.19 12.51 -9.28
CA ALA A 137 10.32 11.87 -10.58
C ALA A 137 10.97 12.78 -11.64
N SER A 138 11.91 12.23 -12.39
CA SER A 138 12.44 12.83 -13.62
C SER A 138 11.37 12.93 -14.71
N PRO A 139 11.54 13.79 -15.73
CA PRO A 139 10.62 13.88 -16.86
C PRO A 139 10.34 12.52 -17.53
N GLU A 140 11.36 11.67 -17.66
CA GLU A 140 11.23 10.33 -18.24
C GLU A 140 10.43 9.38 -17.33
N GLU A 141 10.61 9.48 -16.01
CA GLU A 141 9.84 8.67 -15.05
C GLU A 141 8.38 9.11 -14.99
N LEU A 142 8.10 10.41 -15.18
CA LEU A 142 6.73 10.93 -15.21
C LEU A 142 5.88 10.34 -16.33
N ASP A 143 6.49 9.89 -17.42
CA ASP A 143 5.84 9.22 -18.55
C ASP A 143 5.41 7.77 -18.24
N VAL A 144 5.97 7.15 -17.19
CA VAL A 144 5.61 5.80 -16.78
C VAL A 144 4.13 5.76 -16.36
N LYS A 145 3.36 4.84 -16.95
CA LYS A 145 1.91 4.72 -16.73
C LYS A 145 1.52 3.76 -15.63
N GLU A 146 2.46 2.93 -15.17
CA GLU A 146 2.26 2.05 -14.02
C GLU A 146 2.50 2.83 -12.73
N VAL A 147 1.47 2.88 -11.88
CA VAL A 147 1.47 3.64 -10.64
C VAL A 147 1.36 2.73 -9.42
N CYS A 148 1.94 3.18 -8.32
CA CYS A 148 1.76 2.58 -7.01
C CYS A 148 0.40 2.93 -6.44
N THR A 149 -0.31 1.95 -5.87
CA THR A 149 -1.58 2.18 -5.16
C THR A 149 -1.40 2.28 -3.64
N SER A 150 -0.16 2.32 -3.17
CA SER A 150 0.21 2.32 -1.75
C SER A 150 -0.35 1.13 -0.94
N ILE A 151 -0.59 -0.01 -1.61
CA ILE A 151 -1.08 -1.24 -0.99
C ILE A 151 0.01 -2.30 -1.11
N TYR A 152 0.44 -2.82 0.04
CA TYR A 152 1.62 -3.67 0.16
C TYR A 152 1.36 -4.88 1.06
N ALA A 153 2.08 -5.96 0.81
CA ALA A 153 2.31 -7.07 1.73
C ALA A 153 3.82 -7.24 1.90
N PHE A 154 4.29 -7.24 3.14
CA PHE A 154 5.72 -7.37 3.49
C PHE A 154 5.94 -8.56 4.40
N GLN A 155 7.11 -9.19 4.30
CA GLN A 155 7.61 -10.04 5.37
C GLN A 155 7.93 -9.17 6.57
N ARG A 156 7.36 -9.51 7.73
CA ARG A 156 7.45 -8.69 8.94
C ARG A 156 8.90 -8.48 9.39
N ASN A 157 9.70 -9.54 9.36
CA ASN A 157 11.11 -9.52 9.76
C ASN A 157 11.98 -8.64 8.85
N LEU A 158 11.53 -8.32 7.64
CA LEU A 158 12.25 -7.47 6.69
C LEU A 158 11.78 -6.02 6.73
N LEU A 159 10.51 -5.80 7.07
CA LEU A 159 9.92 -4.47 7.08
C LEU A 159 10.55 -3.58 8.17
N ALA A 160 10.73 -4.08 9.40
CA ALA A 160 11.24 -3.25 10.49
C ALA A 160 12.66 -2.72 10.22
N PRO A 161 13.66 -3.55 9.85
CA PRO A 161 14.99 -3.03 9.49
C PRO A 161 14.95 -2.08 8.28
N ALA A 162 14.09 -2.35 7.29
CA ALA A 162 13.99 -1.48 6.13
C ALA A 162 13.34 -0.12 6.44
N LEU A 163 12.47 -0.04 7.47
CA LEU A 163 11.94 1.22 7.97
C LEU A 163 13.01 2.04 8.72
N ASP A 164 13.89 1.37 9.46
CA ASP A 164 14.99 2.02 10.20
C ASP A 164 16.04 2.64 9.25
N ASP A 165 16.20 2.08 8.06
CA ASP A 165 17.12 2.56 7.01
C ASP A 165 16.57 3.74 6.19
N LEU A 166 15.31 4.15 6.41
CA LEU A 166 14.71 5.27 5.69
C LEU A 166 15.36 6.60 6.06
N ASN A 167 15.35 7.54 5.11
CA ASN A 167 15.83 8.90 5.31
C ASN A 167 14.86 9.91 4.66
N THR A 168 15.14 11.20 4.85
CA THR A 168 14.30 12.31 4.40
C THR A 168 14.90 13.07 3.20
N ASN A 169 15.83 12.46 2.46
CA ASN A 169 16.47 13.08 1.30
C ASN A 169 15.59 13.00 0.05
N ASN A 170 14.41 13.62 0.13
CA ASN A 170 13.44 13.75 -0.95
C ASN A 170 12.80 15.14 -0.93
N SER A 171 11.99 15.42 -1.95
CA SER A 171 11.34 16.72 -2.18
C SER A 171 10.43 17.19 -1.04
N GLN A 172 9.90 16.27 -0.22
CA GLN A 172 9.00 16.58 0.90
C GLN A 172 9.71 16.57 2.27
N GLY A 173 10.93 16.04 2.37
CA GLY A 173 11.61 15.90 3.66
C GLY A 173 10.97 14.86 4.58
N GLU A 174 10.33 13.84 4.01
CA GLU A 174 9.52 12.86 4.73
C GLU A 174 10.11 11.44 4.65
N PHE A 175 9.75 10.55 5.57
CA PHE A 175 10.04 9.12 5.42
C PHE A 175 9.01 8.49 4.49
N TYR A 176 9.40 8.19 3.25
CA TYR A 176 8.51 7.54 2.30
C TYR A 176 8.53 6.02 2.48
N LEU A 177 7.34 5.41 2.63
CA LEU A 177 7.23 3.94 2.63
C LEU A 177 7.64 3.35 1.28
N THR A 178 7.51 4.10 0.19
CA THR A 178 7.89 3.70 -1.16
C THR A 178 9.38 3.39 -1.29
N ASP A 179 10.24 4.04 -0.50
CA ASP A 179 11.69 3.84 -0.49
C ASP A 179 12.08 2.48 0.12
N VAL A 180 11.22 1.86 0.93
CA VAL A 180 11.42 0.48 1.42
C VAL A 180 11.57 -0.50 0.26
N ILE A 181 10.88 -0.27 -0.85
CA ILE A 181 10.96 -1.14 -2.04
C ILE A 181 12.36 -1.07 -2.67
N GLU A 182 12.94 0.13 -2.76
CA GLU A 182 14.32 0.28 -3.28
C GLU A 182 15.34 -0.37 -2.35
N GLY A 183 15.20 -0.17 -1.03
CA GLY A 183 16.07 -0.79 -0.03
C GLY A 183 16.04 -2.32 -0.08
N LEU A 184 14.85 -2.92 -0.17
CA LEU A 184 14.71 -4.37 -0.30
C LEU A 184 15.24 -4.90 -1.64
N ALA A 185 15.08 -4.14 -2.73
CA ALA A 185 15.58 -4.50 -4.06
C ALA A 185 17.12 -4.49 -4.09
N ALA A 186 17.76 -3.50 -3.46
CA ALA A 186 19.22 -3.40 -3.37
C ALA A 186 19.86 -4.57 -2.60
N GLN A 187 19.14 -5.15 -1.63
CA GLN A 187 19.58 -6.33 -0.88
C GLN A 187 19.43 -7.65 -1.67
N GLY A 188 19.01 -7.60 -2.94
CA GLY A 188 18.83 -8.79 -3.78
C GLY A 188 17.62 -9.64 -3.41
N ARG A 189 16.67 -9.09 -2.64
CA ARG A 189 15.48 -9.81 -2.20
C ARG A 189 14.41 -9.84 -3.31
N HIS A 190 13.62 -10.90 -3.37
CA HIS A 190 12.59 -11.06 -4.40
C HIS A 190 11.35 -10.19 -4.12
N HIS A 191 10.86 -9.51 -5.16
CA HIS A 191 9.67 -8.68 -5.14
C HIS A 191 8.62 -9.28 -6.07
N GLY A 192 7.41 -9.48 -5.57
CA GLY A 192 6.29 -9.97 -6.37
C GLY A 192 5.29 -8.90 -6.71
N ARG A 193 4.41 -9.18 -7.66
CA ARG A 193 3.30 -8.31 -8.06
C ARG A 193 1.99 -9.06 -7.90
N SER A 194 0.98 -8.43 -7.29
CA SER A 194 -0.42 -8.79 -7.56
C SER A 194 -1.05 -7.67 -8.39
N SER A 195 -1.80 -8.04 -9.42
CA SER A 195 -2.60 -7.09 -10.20
C SER A 195 -4.05 -7.33 -9.84
N PRO A 196 -4.85 -6.29 -9.51
CA PRO A 196 -6.27 -6.48 -9.22
C PRO A 196 -7.08 -6.94 -10.45
N ASN A 197 -6.43 -6.98 -11.63
CA ASN A 197 -6.99 -7.48 -12.89
C ASN A 197 -6.15 -8.64 -13.44
N LEU A 198 -6.28 -9.83 -12.84
CA LEU A 198 -6.01 -11.09 -13.53
C LEU A 198 -7.24 -11.56 -14.31
N HIS A 199 -7.88 -10.65 -15.05
CA HIS A 199 -8.48 -11.01 -16.34
C HIS A 199 -7.41 -10.88 -17.42
N ARG A 200 -6.49 -11.85 -17.47
CA ARG A 200 -5.93 -12.30 -18.74
C ARG A 200 -6.83 -13.38 -19.33
N CYS A 201 -8.13 -13.08 -19.45
CA CYS A 201 -8.93 -13.74 -20.47
C CYS A 201 -8.44 -13.19 -21.81
N ARG A 202 -7.84 -14.05 -22.64
CA ARG A 202 -7.77 -13.82 -24.08
C ARG A 202 -9.22 -13.80 -24.61
N CYS A 203 -9.92 -12.69 -24.46
CA CYS A 203 -11.14 -12.45 -25.21
C CYS A 203 -10.73 -11.95 -26.60
N HIS A 204 -10.72 -12.87 -27.56
CA HIS A 204 -10.88 -12.51 -28.95
C HIS A 204 -12.12 -11.63 -29.09
N HIS A 205 -11.93 -10.43 -29.65
CA HIS A 205 -12.92 -9.55 -30.28
C HIS A 205 -14.23 -9.20 -29.53
N ARG A 206 -14.43 -7.87 -29.42
CA ARG A 206 -15.67 -7.14 -29.09
C ARG A 206 -16.10 -7.10 -27.61
N CYS A 207 -15.48 -6.19 -26.87
CA CYS A 207 -16.21 -5.40 -25.87
C CYS A 207 -15.83 -3.92 -26.04
N ARG A 208 -16.68 -3.18 -26.76
CA ARG A 208 -16.72 -1.71 -26.65
C ARG A 208 -17.37 -1.40 -25.31
N CYS A 209 -16.67 -0.68 -24.45
CA CYS A 209 -17.26 -0.01 -23.29
C CYS A 209 -17.06 1.49 -23.48
N ASP A 210 -17.79 2.06 -24.44
CA ASP A 210 -18.25 3.44 -24.32
C ASP A 210 -19.50 3.39 -23.43
N HIS A 211 -19.46 4.05 -22.28
CA HIS A 211 -20.70 4.56 -21.70
C HIS A 211 -20.54 6.01 -21.21
N PRO A 212 -21.54 6.86 -21.47
CA PRO A 212 -21.38 8.30 -21.54
C PRO A 212 -21.91 8.95 -20.26
N SER A 213 -21.02 9.21 -19.32
CA SER A 213 -21.29 10.19 -18.27
C SER A 213 -19.96 10.60 -17.64
N GLY A 214 -19.35 11.61 -18.26
CA GLY A 214 -18.19 12.29 -17.71
C GLY A 214 -18.55 12.97 -16.40
N HIS A 215 -18.18 12.35 -15.29
CA HIS A 215 -18.10 13.01 -13.99
C HIS A 215 -16.79 12.63 -13.28
N ARG A 216 -15.77 13.43 -13.62
CA ARG A 216 -14.68 13.95 -12.78
C ARG A 216 -14.43 13.23 -11.44
N LEU A 217 -13.53 12.24 -11.45
CA LEU A 217 -12.86 11.66 -10.27
C LEU A 217 -11.47 12.30 -10.06
N GLU A 218 -11.39 13.63 -10.06
CA GLU A 218 -10.13 14.40 -9.93
C GLU A 218 -9.89 15.00 -8.54
N ARG A 219 -10.52 14.49 -7.48
CA ARG A 219 -10.50 15.19 -6.18
C ARG A 219 -10.33 14.30 -4.96
N LEU A 220 -9.43 13.31 -5.01
CA LEU A 220 -9.13 12.43 -3.87
C LEU A 220 -7.65 12.31 -3.49
N TYR A 221 -6.70 12.92 -4.22
CA TYR A 221 -5.25 12.80 -3.93
C TYR A 221 -4.59 14.06 -3.33
N HIS A 222 -5.33 15.13 -3.08
CA HIS A 222 -4.81 16.32 -2.40
C HIS A 222 -5.28 16.35 -0.95
N GLY A 223 -4.54 15.69 -0.06
CA GLY A 223 -4.95 15.64 1.35
C GLY A 223 -4.03 14.90 2.30
N TRP A 224 -2.71 15.00 2.12
CA TRP A 224 -1.76 14.90 3.23
C TRP A 224 -1.06 16.27 3.32
N ARG A 225 -1.65 17.16 4.12
CA ARG A 225 -1.13 18.45 4.57
C ARG A 225 -1.77 18.78 5.90
#